data_AF-A0A842F733-F1
#
_entry.id   AF-A0A842F733-F1
#
_cell.length_a   1.000
_cell.length_b   1.000
_cell.length_c   1.000
_cell.angle_alpha   90.00
_cell.angle_beta   90.00
_cell.angle_gamma   90.00
#
_symmetry.space_group_name_H-M   'P 1'
#
loop_
_entity.id
_entity.type
_entity.pdbx_description
1 polymer ?
#
loop_
_entity_poly.entity_id
_entity_poly.type
_entity_poly.pdbx_seq_one_letter_code
_entity_poly.pdbx_strand_id
1 'polypeptide(L)'
;MSKLMDKSPVGINKIIRPMLDNKKIPLGDLQGTLKRITEEVKDATGFNARWKREEESFYNGEITLRVKNNVICTYCIKYNAEQNLFIATEVL
;
A
#
# COMPACT_ATOMS: atom_id res chain seq x y z
N MET A 1 23.63 -12.49 7.52
CA MET A 1 23.42 -12.39 6.06
C MET A 1 22.43 -11.28 5.79
N SER A 2 22.89 -10.06 5.51
CA SER A 2 22.02 -8.95 5.09
C SER A 2 21.57 -9.19 3.66
N LYS A 3 20.36 -9.73 3.48
CA LYS A 3 19.67 -9.66 2.19
C LYS A 3 19.34 -8.19 1.96
N LEU A 4 20.21 -7.48 1.26
CA LEU A 4 19.87 -6.20 0.66
C LEU A 4 18.71 -6.48 -0.30
N MET A 5 17.48 -6.24 0.17
CA MET A 5 16.30 -6.35 -0.69
C MET A 5 16.47 -5.37 -1.85
N ASP A 6 16.02 -5.81 -3.01
CA ASP A 6 16.06 -5.06 -4.24
C ASP A 6 15.34 -3.72 -4.05
N LYS A 7 16.08 -2.62 -4.22
CA LYS A 7 15.61 -1.24 -4.00
C LYS A 7 14.79 -0.71 -5.16
N SER A 8 14.50 -1.52 -6.19
CA SER A 8 13.64 -1.14 -7.30
C SER A 8 12.16 -1.09 -6.87
N PRO A 9 11.32 -0.38 -7.64
CA PRO A 9 9.88 -0.42 -7.45
C PRO A 9 9.29 -1.84 -7.41
N VAL A 10 9.85 -2.76 -8.21
CA VAL A 10 9.43 -4.17 -8.23
C VAL A 10 9.77 -4.87 -6.91
N GLY A 11 10.95 -4.60 -6.35
CA GLY A 11 11.36 -5.14 -5.04
C GLY A 11 10.49 -4.62 -3.90
N ILE A 12 10.15 -3.34 -3.93
CA ILE A 12 9.24 -2.73 -2.94
C ILE A 12 7.83 -3.29 -3.08
N ASN A 13 7.30 -3.46 -4.30
CA ASN A 13 5.95 -4.01 -4.49
C ASN A 13 5.83 -5.45 -3.98
N LYS A 14 6.90 -6.26 -4.05
CA LYS A 14 6.94 -7.61 -3.46
C LYS A 14 6.73 -7.64 -1.93
N ILE A 15 7.04 -6.54 -1.23
CA ILE A 15 6.79 -6.40 0.22
C ILE A 15 5.32 -6.05 0.47
N ILE A 16 4.77 -5.16 -0.34
CA ILE A 16 3.43 -4.57 -0.14
C ILE A 16 2.33 -5.54 -0.52
N ARG A 17 2.51 -6.24 -1.65
CA ARG A 17 1.50 -7.13 -2.22
C ARG A 17 0.91 -8.13 -1.22
N PRO A 18 1.70 -8.93 -0.45
CA PRO A 18 1.12 -9.85 0.54
C PRO A 18 0.40 -9.15 1.72
N MET A 19 0.61 -7.85 1.92
CA MET A 19 -0.02 -7.09 3.00
C MET A 19 -1.36 -6.46 2.60
N LEU A 20 -1.57 -6.19 1.31
CA LEU A 20 -2.77 -5.49 0.80
C LEU A 20 -3.56 -6.25 -0.28
N ASP A 21 -2.92 -7.04 -1.13
CA ASP A 21 -3.59 -7.65 -2.28
C ASP A 21 -4.71 -8.60 -1.82
N ASN A 22 -5.96 -8.25 -2.19
CA ASN A 22 -7.19 -8.91 -1.78
C ASN A 22 -7.40 -9.05 -0.27
N LYS A 23 -6.70 -8.23 0.53
CA LYS A 23 -6.91 -8.20 1.98
C LYS A 23 -8.21 -7.51 2.33
N LYS A 24 -8.96 -8.15 3.23
CA LYS A 24 -10.07 -7.53 3.94
C LYS A 24 -9.56 -6.93 5.24
N ILE A 25 -9.76 -5.63 5.40
CA ILE A 25 -9.20 -4.85 6.50
C ILE A 25 -10.35 -4.17 7.25
N PRO A 26 -10.49 -4.37 8.57
CA PRO A 26 -11.46 -3.62 9.37
C PRO A 26 -11.25 -2.12 9.25
N LEU A 27 -12.34 -1.34 9.31
CA LEU A 27 -12.29 0.13 9.23
C LEU A 27 -11.30 0.75 10.22
N GLY A 28 -11.30 0.27 11.47
CA GLY A 28 -10.38 0.75 12.51
C GLY A 28 -8.91 0.43 12.26
N ASP A 29 -8.63 -0.60 11.45
CA ASP A 29 -7.28 -1.11 11.24
C ASP A 29 -6.65 -0.60 9.93
N LEU A 30 -7.42 0.07 9.08
CA LEU A 30 -6.94 0.53 7.78
C LEU A 30 -5.74 1.48 7.92
N GLN A 31 -5.86 2.51 8.74
CA GLN A 31 -4.79 3.48 8.94
C GLN A 31 -3.54 2.83 9.55
N GLY A 32 -3.72 1.90 10.50
CA GLY A 32 -2.63 1.14 11.10
C GLY A 32 -1.92 0.25 10.09
N THR A 33 -2.68 -0.42 9.22
CA THR A 33 -2.16 -1.28 8.14
C THR A 33 -1.30 -0.47 7.16
N LEU A 34 -1.81 0.68 6.70
CA LEU A 34 -1.08 1.56 5.78
C LEU A 34 0.22 2.09 6.41
N LYS A 35 0.17 2.48 7.68
CA LYS A 35 1.35 2.93 8.43
C LYS A 35 2.39 1.81 8.54
N ARG A 36 1.97 0.61 8.92
CA ARG A 36 2.86 -0.56 9.02
C ARG A 36 3.57 -0.84 7.70
N ILE A 37 2.87 -0.74 6.57
CA ILE A 37 3.50 -0.94 5.25
C ILE A 37 4.61 0.08 5.02
N THR A 38 4.39 1.36 5.36
CA THR A 38 5.45 2.38 5.20
C THR A 38 6.67 2.12 6.09
N GLU A 39 6.46 1.56 7.28
CA GLU A 39 7.53 1.15 8.20
C GLU A 39 8.30 -0.05 7.64
N GLU A 40 7.61 -1.10 7.19
CA GLU A 40 8.23 -2.29 6.60
C GLU A 40 9.04 -1.94 5.33
N VAL A 41 8.52 -1.05 4.47
CA VAL A 41 9.26 -0.57 3.30
C VAL A 41 10.52 0.19 3.72
N LYS A 42 10.44 1.02 4.76
CA LYS A 42 11.58 1.75 5.29
C LYS A 42 12.63 0.81 5.89
N ASP A 43 12.21 -0.18 6.66
CA ASP A 43 13.11 -1.14 7.30
C ASP A 43 13.80 -2.04 6.26
N ALA A 44 13.08 -2.46 5.22
CA ALA A 44 13.62 -3.30 4.16
C ALA A 44 14.55 -2.55 3.18
N THR A 45 14.23 -1.29 2.85
CA THR A 45 14.92 -0.57 1.74
C THR A 45 15.72 0.65 2.18
N GLY A 46 15.45 1.18 3.37
CA GLY A 46 15.96 2.45 3.87
C GLY A 46 15.25 3.68 3.29
N PHE A 47 14.16 3.49 2.53
CA PHE A 47 13.44 4.60 1.92
C PHE A 47 12.17 4.98 2.67
N ASN A 48 11.93 6.29 2.78
CA ASN A 48 10.66 6.80 3.26
C ASN A 48 9.61 6.68 2.15
N ALA A 49 8.62 5.82 2.38
CA ALA A 49 7.45 5.68 1.54
C ALA A 49 6.28 6.48 2.12
N ARG A 50 5.40 6.99 1.25
CA ARG A 50 4.17 7.68 1.66
C ARG A 50 2.99 7.23 0.81
N TRP A 51 1.85 7.04 1.44
CA TRP A 51 0.58 6.87 0.77
C TRP A 51 0.05 8.24 0.36
N LYS A 52 -0.32 8.40 -0.91
CA LYS A 52 -0.99 9.58 -1.43
C LYS A 52 -2.33 9.16 -2.02
N ARG A 53 -3.40 9.86 -1.63
CA ARG A 53 -4.68 9.80 -2.36
C ARG A 53 -4.55 10.71 -3.57
N GLU A 54 -4.77 10.19 -4.76
CA GLU A 54 -4.77 11.02 -5.96
C GLU A 54 -6.14 11.71 -6.05
N GLU A 55 -6.14 13.04 -6.23
CA GLU A 55 -7.37 13.85 -6.20
C GLU A 55 -8.33 13.49 -7.33
N GLU A 56 -7.81 13.09 -8.49
CA GLU A 56 -8.61 12.60 -9.63
C GLU A 56 -9.26 11.24 -9.36
N SER A 57 -8.75 10.47 -8.38
CA SER A 57 -9.26 9.15 -8.01
C SER A 57 -10.18 9.17 -6.78
N PHE A 58 -10.66 10.34 -6.37
CA PHE A 58 -11.53 10.49 -5.19
C PHE A 58 -12.78 9.60 -5.25
N TYR A 59 -13.35 9.42 -6.45
CA TYR A 59 -14.50 8.55 -6.68
C TYR A 59 -14.16 7.05 -6.67
N ASN A 60 -12.92 6.69 -6.97
CA ASN A 60 -12.50 5.30 -7.11
C ASN A 60 -11.89 4.70 -5.84
N GLY A 61 -11.57 5.53 -4.83
CA GLY A 61 -10.96 5.07 -3.58
C GLY A 61 -9.51 4.60 -3.77
N GLU A 62 -8.79 5.15 -4.75
CA GLU A 62 -7.42 4.75 -5.03
C GLU A 62 -6.42 5.45 -4.13
N ILE A 63 -5.44 4.69 -3.66
CA ILE A 63 -4.30 5.17 -2.92
C ILE A 63 -3.02 4.68 -3.59
N THR A 64 -2.07 5.58 -3.74
CA THR A 64 -0.80 5.29 -4.41
C THR A 64 0.33 5.34 -3.40
N LEU A 65 1.16 4.30 -3.33
CA LEU A 65 2.41 4.37 -2.58
C LEU A 65 3.50 5.01 -3.44
N ARG A 66 4.14 6.03 -2.89
CA ARG A 66 5.25 6.74 -3.53
C ARG A 66 6.51 6.69 -2.69
N VAL A 67 7.65 6.49 -3.35
CA VAL A 67 8.99 6.58 -2.75
C VAL A 67 9.83 7.56 -3.57
N LYS A 68 10.36 8.62 -2.93
CA LYS A 68 11.10 9.70 -3.62
C LYS A 68 10.36 10.23 -4.87
N ASN A 69 9.04 10.40 -4.76
CA ASN A 69 8.11 10.79 -5.84
C ASN A 69 7.89 9.78 -6.98
N ASN A 70 8.60 8.64 -7.00
CA ASN A 70 8.28 7.54 -7.91
C ASN A 70 7.06 6.77 -7.42
N VAL A 71 6.16 6.45 -8.34
CA VAL A 71 5.02 5.56 -8.08
C VAL A 71 5.53 4.13 -7.98
N ILE A 72 5.14 3.44 -6.91
CA ILE A 72 5.52 2.04 -6.67
C ILE A 72 4.35 1.12 -7.03
N CYS A 73 3.17 1.42 -6.50
CA CYS A 73 1.95 0.66 -6.70
C CYS A 73 0.74 1.52 -6.35
N THR A 74 -0.40 1.19 -6.95
CA THR A 74 -1.68 1.83 -6.69
C THR A 74 -2.69 0.76 -6.28
N TYR A 75 -3.42 1.01 -5.20
CA TYR A 75 -4.46 0.13 -4.69
C TYR A 75 -5.78 0.88 -4.64
N CYS A 76 -6.83 0.25 -5.16
CA CYS A 76 -8.21 0.65 -4.94
C CYS A 76 -8.67 0.06 -3.59
N ILE A 77 -8.98 0.91 -2.62
CA ILE A 77 -9.47 0.51 -1.30
C ILE A 77 -10.93 0.94 -1.18
N LYS A 78 -11.84 -0.03 -1.27
CA LYS A 78 -13.29 0.19 -1.20
C LYS A 78 -13.90 -0.42 0.05
N TYR A 79 -14.82 0.30 0.67
CA TYR A 79 -15.60 -0.22 1.78
C TYR A 79 -16.74 -1.11 1.29
N ASN A 80 -16.80 -2.35 1.77
CA ASN A 80 -17.93 -3.25 1.59
C ASN A 80 -18.82 -3.17 2.84
N ALA A 81 -20.00 -2.57 2.69
CA ALA A 81 -20.94 -2.36 3.79
C ALA A 81 -21.56 -3.66 4.33
N GLU A 82 -21.80 -4.65 3.47
CA GLU A 82 -22.37 -5.95 3.86
C GLU A 82 -21.41 -6.74 4.75
N GLN A 83 -20.11 -6.61 4.49
CA GLN A 83 -19.05 -7.30 5.24
C GLN A 83 -18.43 -6.43 6.34
N ASN A 84 -18.74 -5.12 6.38
CA ASN A 84 -18.10 -4.13 7.26
C ASN A 84 -16.56 -4.12 7.17
N LEU A 85 -16.02 -4.26 5.95
CA LEU A 85 -14.58 -4.40 5.69
C LEU A 85 -14.15 -3.55 4.50
N PHE A 86 -12.94 -3.02 4.54
CA PHE A 86 -12.26 -2.50 3.35
C PHE A 86 -11.61 -3.61 2.57
N ILE A 87 -11.73 -3.57 1.24
CA ILE A 87 -11.09 -4.50 0.32
C ILE A 87 -10.09 -3.71 -0.49
N ALA A 88 -8.82 -4.10 -0.42
CA ALA A 88 -7.75 -3.53 -1.22
C ALA A 88 -7.51 -4.40 -2.46
N THR A 89 -7.58 -3.79 -3.65
CA THR A 89 -7.32 -4.44 -4.96
C THR A 89 -6.26 -3.63 -5.69
N GLU A 90 -5.22 -4.29 -6.19
CA GLU A 90 -4.18 -3.61 -6.99
C GLU A 90 -4.79 -3.08 -8.30
N VAL A 91 -4.50 -1.82 -8.64
CA VAL A 91 -4.87 -1.20 -9.93
C VAL A 91 -3.68 -1.36 -10.87
N LEU A 92 -3.92 -2.01 -12.02
CA LEU A 92 -2.92 -2.29 -13.06
C LEU A 92 -2.45 -1.03 -13.78
#